data_AF-A0A1W9QLA0-F1
#
_entry.id   AF-A0A1W9QLA0-F1
#
_cell.length_a   1.000
_cell.length_b   1.000
_cell.length_c   1.000
_cell.angle_alpha   90.00
_cell.angle_beta   90.00
_cell.angle_gamma   90.00
#
_symmetry.space_group_name_H-M   'P 1'
#
loop_
_entity.id
_entity.type
_entity.pdbx_description
1 polymer ?
#
loop_
_entity_poly.entity_id
_entity_poly.type
_entity_poly.pdbx_seq_one_letter_code
_entity_poly.pdbx_strand_id
1 'polypeptide(L)'
;MKKIFLFMFVIYSFIISAEISQKSQTEYSPQMSLQQLSVQSGIPVKKLKNLLNLNSQIDNNIPLENLNIDKTTITETISEFAEQKHSYYSGIVLIGMLIVFVSLITIGFVINQLRHLHLFEKIKEEKLKKKKPKFSDKENSSDMEVSSDAIIAAITAVYLHELEVEEQHKFLLTWKRTPVSMWKAISRAEKPNELYFNKKN
;
A
#
# COMPACT_ATOMS: atom_id res chain seq x y z
N MET A 1 -15.68 -19.79 -0.58
CA MET A 1 -14.80 -20.37 0.46
C MET A 1 -13.70 -21.26 -0.11
N LYS A 2 -13.98 -22.25 -0.98
CA LYS A 2 -12.97 -23.15 -1.56
C LYS A 2 -11.78 -22.44 -2.25
N LYS A 3 -12.01 -21.32 -2.95
CA LYS A 3 -10.95 -20.55 -3.62
C LYS A 3 -10.02 -19.81 -2.66
N ILE A 4 -10.52 -19.34 -1.52
CA ILE A 4 -9.70 -18.71 -0.46
C ILE A 4 -8.78 -19.75 0.18
N PHE A 5 -9.29 -20.95 0.42
CA PHE A 5 -8.53 -22.04 1.05
C PHE A 5 -7.40 -22.54 0.14
N LEU A 6 -7.66 -22.62 -1.17
CA LEU A 6 -6.65 -22.97 -2.17
C LEU A 6 -5.53 -21.91 -2.25
N PHE A 7 -5.88 -20.63 -2.17
CA PHE A 7 -4.89 -19.54 -2.19
C PHE A 7 -4.00 -19.55 -0.93
N MET A 8 -4.59 -19.76 0.25
CA MET A 8 -3.84 -19.92 1.51
C MET A 8 -2.91 -21.15 1.48
N PHE A 9 -3.35 -22.26 0.90
CA PHE A 9 -2.53 -23.47 0.76
C PHE A 9 -1.34 -23.27 -0.19
N VAL A 10 -1.51 -22.53 -1.28
CA VAL A 10 -0.43 -22.20 -2.21
C VAL A 10 0.61 -21.30 -1.54
N ILE A 11 0.18 -20.30 -0.76
CA ILE A 11 1.10 -19.43 -0.01
C ILE A 11 1.87 -20.24 1.03
N TYR A 12 1.19 -21.13 1.76
CA TYR A 12 1.82 -21.98 2.78
C TYR A 12 2.85 -22.95 2.19
N SER A 13 2.53 -23.55 1.03
CA SER A 13 3.45 -24.43 0.28
C SER A 13 4.71 -23.70 -0.19
N PHE A 14 4.58 -22.44 -0.60
CA PHE A 14 5.71 -21.62 -1.03
C PHE A 14 6.66 -21.28 0.13
N ILE A 15 6.11 -21.03 1.33
CA ILE A 15 6.90 -20.77 2.54
C ILE A 15 7.74 -21.99 2.93
N ILE A 16 7.14 -23.19 2.93
CA ILE A 16 7.84 -24.44 3.27
C ILE A 16 8.97 -24.75 2.27
N SER A 17 8.73 -24.52 0.98
CA SER A 17 9.74 -24.81 -0.05
C SER A 17 10.99 -23.92 0.06
N ALA A 18 10.86 -22.71 0.61
CA ALA A 18 12.00 -21.83 0.86
C ALA A 18 12.86 -22.27 2.06
N GLU A 19 12.28 -22.98 3.04
CA GLU A 19 12.95 -23.37 4.29
C GLU A 19 13.92 -24.55 4.13
N ILE A 20 13.69 -25.43 3.16
CA ILE A 20 14.48 -26.67 2.98
C ILE A 20 15.88 -26.42 2.41
N SER A 21 16.17 -25.24 1.88
CA SER A 21 17.38 -25.00 1.08
C SER A 21 18.65 -24.59 1.85
N GLN A 22 18.63 -24.48 3.19
CA GLN A 22 19.75 -23.86 3.95
C GLN A 22 20.45 -24.75 4.99
N LYS A 23 20.34 -26.08 4.93
CA LYS A 23 21.12 -26.96 5.81
C LYS A 23 22.47 -27.32 5.18
N SER A 24 23.41 -26.38 5.14
CA SER A 24 24.79 -26.67 4.74
C SER A 24 25.58 -27.20 5.95
N GLN A 25 25.77 -28.51 6.03
CA GLN A 25 26.81 -29.10 6.86
C GLN A 25 28.15 -28.75 6.24
N THR A 26 28.96 -27.96 6.92
CA THR A 26 30.34 -27.72 6.50
C THR A 26 31.30 -28.03 7.63
N GLU A 27 32.29 -28.87 7.35
CA GLU A 27 33.43 -29.09 8.23
C GLU A 27 34.32 -27.83 8.26
N TYR A 28 34.77 -27.44 9.45
CA TYR A 28 35.53 -26.20 9.66
C TYR A 28 37.00 -26.48 10.00
N SER A 29 37.90 -25.71 9.37
CA SER A 29 39.35 -25.76 9.61
C SER A 29 39.76 -24.75 10.68
N PRO A 30 40.63 -25.11 11.64
CA PRO A 30 41.05 -24.23 12.74
C PRO A 30 41.85 -22.99 12.29
N GLN A 31 42.39 -23.00 11.08
CA GLN A 31 43.14 -21.88 10.50
C GLN A 31 42.25 -20.80 9.89
N MET A 32 40.94 -21.05 9.78
CA MET A 32 40.01 -20.05 9.21
C MET A 32 39.89 -18.83 10.12
N SER A 33 39.67 -17.66 9.53
CA SER A 33 39.37 -16.43 10.30
C SER A 33 37.88 -16.30 10.60
N LEU A 34 37.52 -15.47 11.58
CA LEU A 34 36.12 -15.12 11.87
C LEU A 34 35.40 -14.55 10.64
N GLN A 35 36.11 -13.80 9.80
CA GLN A 35 35.57 -13.27 8.56
C GLN A 35 35.27 -14.36 7.54
N GLN A 36 36.15 -15.35 7.38
CA GLN A 36 35.90 -16.49 6.49
C GLN A 36 34.75 -17.36 7.02
N LEU A 37 34.67 -17.56 8.33
CA LEU A 37 33.56 -18.26 8.97
C LEU A 37 32.22 -17.53 8.73
N SER A 38 32.21 -16.21 8.80
CA SER A 38 31.04 -15.38 8.49
C SER A 38 30.56 -15.53 7.06
N VAL A 39 31.50 -15.53 6.09
CA VAL A 39 31.17 -15.72 4.67
C VAL A 39 30.63 -17.13 4.41
N GLN A 40 31.25 -18.15 5.01
CA GLN A 40 30.87 -19.54 4.80
C GLN A 40 29.53 -19.92 5.47
N SER A 41 29.28 -19.39 6.66
CA SER A 41 28.02 -19.63 7.40
C SER A 41 26.89 -18.70 6.98
N GLY A 42 27.19 -17.60 6.28
CA GLY A 42 26.22 -16.54 5.97
C GLY A 42 25.76 -15.74 7.19
N ILE A 43 26.44 -15.89 8.34
CA ILE A 43 26.10 -15.20 9.59
C ILE A 43 26.97 -13.93 9.70
N PRO A 44 26.40 -12.74 9.96
CA PRO A 44 27.19 -11.52 10.13
C PRO A 44 28.23 -11.64 11.26
N VAL A 45 29.46 -11.16 11.02
CA VAL A 45 30.58 -11.23 11.99
C VAL A 45 30.21 -10.69 13.38
N LYS A 46 29.41 -9.61 13.44
CA LYS A 46 28.93 -9.04 14.71
C LYS A 46 28.06 -10.02 15.51
N LYS A 47 27.22 -10.80 14.82
CA LYS A 47 26.33 -11.77 15.46
C LYS A 47 27.08 -13.02 15.87
N LEU A 48 28.04 -13.47 15.07
CA LEU A 48 28.98 -14.54 15.45
C LEU A 48 29.77 -14.17 16.71
N LYS A 49 30.33 -12.96 16.77
CA LYS A 49 31.03 -12.47 17.98
C LYS A 49 30.15 -12.48 19.22
N ASN A 50 28.90 -12.04 19.08
CA ASN A 50 27.95 -12.06 20.19
C ASN A 50 27.61 -13.48 20.64
N LEU A 51 27.33 -14.39 19.71
CA LEU A 51 27.04 -15.80 20.02
C LEU A 51 28.24 -16.53 20.64
N LEU A 52 29.44 -16.21 20.20
CA LEU A 52 30.69 -16.77 20.73
C LEU A 52 31.20 -16.03 21.98
N ASN A 53 30.42 -15.08 22.54
CA ASN A 53 30.80 -14.24 23.68
C ASN A 53 32.18 -13.55 23.53
N LEU A 54 32.54 -13.20 22.30
CA LEU A 54 33.78 -12.50 21.97
C LEU A 54 33.62 -10.99 22.12
N ASN A 55 34.67 -10.31 22.60
CA ASN A 55 34.70 -8.85 22.63
C ASN A 55 34.50 -8.27 21.22
N SER A 56 33.56 -7.33 21.09
CA SER A 56 33.24 -6.63 19.85
C SER A 56 34.46 -6.03 19.12
N GLN A 57 35.50 -5.65 19.87
CA GLN A 57 36.71 -5.00 19.38
C GLN A 57 37.79 -5.95 18.84
N ILE A 58 37.60 -7.26 18.93
CA ILE A 58 38.57 -8.25 18.41
C ILE A 58 38.69 -8.11 16.89
N ASP A 59 39.89 -8.22 16.33
CA ASP A 59 40.10 -8.18 14.88
C ASP A 59 39.44 -9.39 14.20
N ASN A 60 38.74 -9.14 13.09
CA ASN A 60 37.97 -10.15 12.34
C ASN A 60 38.88 -11.13 11.58
N ASN A 61 40.15 -10.76 11.39
CA ASN A 61 41.13 -11.56 10.64
C ASN A 61 41.92 -12.55 11.50
N ILE A 62 41.68 -12.57 12.82
CA ILE A 62 42.36 -13.50 13.73
C ILE A 62 41.89 -14.94 13.43
N PRO A 63 42.82 -15.92 13.33
CA PRO A 63 42.47 -17.32 13.12
C PRO A 63 41.73 -17.89 14.35
N LEU A 64 40.78 -18.79 14.10
CA LEU A 64 39.92 -19.41 15.11
C LEU A 64 40.71 -20.13 16.21
N GLU A 65 41.88 -20.68 15.88
CA GLU A 65 42.81 -21.29 16.84
C GLU A 65 43.29 -20.31 17.92
N ASN A 66 43.55 -19.05 17.55
CA ASN A 66 44.02 -18.03 18.49
C ASN A 66 42.91 -17.50 19.41
N LEU A 67 41.65 -17.81 19.09
CA LEU A 67 40.49 -17.40 19.89
C LEU A 67 40.17 -18.41 21.01
N ASN A 68 40.91 -19.53 21.08
CA ASN A 68 40.76 -20.59 22.07
C ASN A 68 39.32 -21.14 22.15
N ILE A 69 38.63 -21.18 21.01
CA ILE A 69 37.24 -21.66 20.88
C ILE A 69 37.27 -23.10 20.37
N ASP A 70 36.58 -24.00 21.06
CA ASP A 70 36.45 -25.37 20.61
C ASP A 70 35.54 -25.47 19.37
N LYS A 71 35.86 -26.39 18.46
CA LYS A 71 35.11 -26.64 17.21
C LYS A 71 33.66 -27.01 17.47
N THR A 72 33.39 -27.69 18.58
CA THR A 72 32.05 -28.08 19.02
C THR A 72 31.17 -26.85 19.31
N THR A 73 31.71 -25.86 20.03
CA THR A 73 31.07 -24.57 20.32
C THR A 73 30.68 -23.80 19.05
N ILE A 74 31.52 -23.87 18.00
CA ILE A 74 31.25 -23.21 16.71
C ILE A 74 30.07 -23.89 16.01
N THR A 75 30.04 -25.23 16.00
CA THR A 75 28.92 -25.96 15.38
C THR A 75 27.61 -25.77 16.15
N GLU A 76 27.67 -25.71 17.48
CA GLU A 76 26.51 -25.48 18.34
C GLU A 76 25.95 -24.07 18.15
N THR A 77 26.80 -23.04 18.18
CA THR A 77 26.37 -21.64 17.96
C THR A 77 25.76 -21.41 16.58
N ILE A 78 26.24 -22.10 15.55
CA ILE A 78 25.65 -22.04 14.20
C ILE A 78 24.27 -22.73 14.18
N SER A 79 24.13 -23.87 14.87
CA SER A 79 22.85 -24.57 14.99
C SER A 79 21.82 -23.75 15.77
N GLU A 80 22.23 -23.12 16.87
CA GLU A 80 21.39 -22.23 17.68
C GLU A 80 20.96 -21.00 16.88
N PHE A 81 21.87 -20.43 16.07
CA PHE A 81 21.53 -19.33 15.18
C PHE A 81 20.51 -19.74 14.12
N ALA A 82 20.64 -20.94 13.54
CA ALA A 82 19.67 -21.44 12.57
C ALA A 82 18.27 -21.56 13.18
N GLU A 83 18.15 -22.07 14.40
CA GLU A 83 16.85 -22.17 15.08
C GLU A 83 16.25 -20.79 15.41
N GLN A 84 17.05 -19.88 15.95
CA GLN A 84 16.59 -18.52 16.29
C GLN A 84 16.19 -17.72 15.03
N LYS A 85 16.87 -17.96 13.91
CA LYS A 85 16.57 -17.33 12.61
C LYS A 85 15.14 -17.63 12.16
N HIS A 86 14.69 -18.88 12.29
CA HIS A 86 13.33 -19.28 11.92
C HIS A 86 12.27 -18.58 12.78
N SER A 87 12.47 -18.54 14.10
CA SER A 87 11.55 -17.86 15.02
C SER A 87 11.41 -16.37 14.70
N TYR A 88 12.53 -15.71 14.40
CA TYR A 88 12.55 -14.28 14.06
C TYR A 88 11.79 -13.98 12.76
N TYR A 89 12.06 -14.71 11.68
CA TYR A 89 11.36 -14.49 10.41
C TYR A 89 9.88 -14.86 10.50
N SER A 90 9.55 -15.96 11.17
CA SER A 90 8.16 -16.38 11.40
C SER A 90 7.38 -15.31 12.17
N GLY A 91 7.99 -14.72 13.21
CA GLY A 91 7.37 -13.63 13.97
C GLY A 91 7.09 -12.38 13.13
N ILE A 92 8.03 -11.97 12.27
CA ILE A 92 7.85 -10.81 11.38
C ILE A 92 6.76 -11.07 10.33
N VAL A 93 6.74 -12.27 9.75
CA VAL A 93 5.71 -12.62 8.77
C VAL A 93 4.34 -12.68 9.45
N LEU A 94 4.25 -13.22 10.66
CA LEU A 94 3.02 -13.31 11.43
C LEU A 94 2.47 -11.92 11.78
N ILE A 95 3.32 -11.01 12.27
CA ILE A 95 2.88 -9.64 12.59
C ILE A 95 2.48 -8.88 11.31
N GLY A 96 3.22 -9.06 10.21
CA GLY A 96 2.89 -8.46 8.93
C GLY A 96 1.54 -8.95 8.39
N MET A 97 1.30 -10.26 8.45
CA MET A 97 0.01 -10.85 8.05
C MET A 97 -1.13 -10.36 8.93
N LEU A 98 -0.91 -10.22 10.24
CA LEU A 98 -1.91 -9.72 11.18
C LEU A 98 -2.30 -8.27 10.87
N ILE A 99 -1.34 -7.39 10.59
CA ILE A 99 -1.61 -5.99 10.22
C ILE A 99 -2.45 -5.91 8.94
N VAL A 100 -2.09 -6.68 7.91
CA VAL A 100 -2.85 -6.74 6.65
C VAL A 100 -4.27 -7.24 6.90
N PHE A 101 -4.43 -8.27 7.73
CA PHE A 101 -5.73 -8.83 8.07
C PHE A 101 -6.62 -7.83 8.81
N VAL A 102 -6.09 -7.10 9.79
CA VAL A 102 -6.83 -6.06 10.54
C VAL A 102 -7.23 -4.91 9.61
N SER A 103 -6.36 -4.51 8.69
CA SER A 103 -6.65 -3.48 7.69
C SER A 103 -7.84 -3.89 6.80
N LEU A 104 -7.81 -5.10 6.27
CA LEU A 104 -8.89 -5.65 5.43
C LEU A 104 -10.23 -5.75 6.18
N ILE A 105 -10.20 -6.17 7.46
CA ILE A 105 -11.41 -6.19 8.31
C ILE A 105 -11.98 -4.78 8.47
N THR A 106 -11.12 -3.81 8.76
CA THR A 106 -11.54 -2.41 8.97
C THR A 106 -12.19 -1.85 7.71
N ILE A 107 -11.58 -2.07 6.55
CA ILE A 107 -12.12 -1.62 5.25
C ILE A 107 -13.43 -2.34 4.94
N GLY A 108 -13.51 -3.65 5.16
CA GLY A 108 -14.75 -4.41 5.00
C GLY A 108 -15.86 -3.91 5.92
N PHE A 109 -15.53 -3.54 7.16
CA PHE A 109 -16.47 -2.94 8.10
C PHE A 109 -16.98 -1.59 7.60
N VAL A 110 -16.09 -0.70 7.15
CA VAL A 110 -16.47 0.61 6.58
C VAL A 110 -17.39 0.44 5.38
N ILE A 111 -17.06 -0.44 4.42
CA ILE A 111 -17.90 -0.73 3.25
C ILE A 111 -19.28 -1.26 3.68
N ASN A 112 -19.33 -2.14 4.69
CA ASN A 112 -20.59 -2.67 5.20
C ASN A 112 -21.47 -1.55 5.80
N GLN A 113 -20.88 -0.59 6.52
CA GLN A 113 -21.61 0.55 7.06
C GLN A 113 -22.10 1.48 5.94
N LEU A 114 -21.29 1.75 4.91
CA LEU A 114 -21.70 2.56 3.75
C LEU A 114 -22.85 1.91 2.98
N ARG A 115 -22.87 0.58 2.85
CA ARG A 115 -23.98 -0.14 2.20
C ARG A 115 -25.33 0.11 2.89
N HIS A 116 -25.34 0.21 4.22
CA HIS A 116 -26.57 0.50 4.96
C HIS A 116 -27.09 1.93 4.74
N LEU A 117 -26.22 2.91 4.44
CA LEU A 117 -26.63 4.28 4.13
C LEU A 117 -27.37 4.37 2.79
N HIS A 118 -26.96 3.60 1.78
CA HIS A 118 -27.64 3.56 0.47
C HIS A 118 -29.04 2.91 0.54
N LEU A 119 -29.32 2.09 1.57
CA LEU A 119 -30.66 1.56 1.84
C LEU A 119 -31.62 2.63 2.36
N PHE A 120 -31.13 3.61 3.12
CA PHE A 120 -31.96 4.74 3.59
C PHE A 120 -32.38 5.67 2.45
N GLU A 121 -31.56 5.80 1.42
CA GLU A 121 -31.88 6.61 0.23
C GLU A 121 -33.05 6.00 -0.57
N LYS A 122 -33.05 4.68 -0.80
CA LYS A 122 -34.18 3.99 -1.44
C LYS A 122 -35.50 4.13 -0.67
N ILE A 123 -35.46 4.10 0.66
CA ILE A 123 -36.67 4.27 1.50
C ILE A 123 -37.20 5.71 1.41
N LYS A 124 -36.33 6.71 1.24
CA LYS A 124 -36.72 8.12 1.08
C LYS A 124 -37.37 8.37 -0.27
N GLU A 125 -36.88 7.75 -1.34
CA GLU A 125 -37.46 7.83 -2.69
C GLU A 125 -38.87 7.20 -2.78
N GLU A 126 -39.10 6.06 -2.14
CA GLU A 126 -40.42 5.42 -2.13
C GLU A 126 -41.47 6.25 -1.36
N LYS A 127 -41.07 6.94 -0.30
CA LYS A 127 -41.95 7.85 0.46
C LYS A 127 -42.28 9.13 -0.30
N LEU A 128 -41.38 9.62 -1.16
CA LEU A 128 -41.62 10.78 -2.03
C LEU A 128 -42.56 10.44 -3.20
N LYS A 129 -42.49 9.23 -3.77
CA LYS A 129 -43.41 8.77 -4.82
C LYS A 129 -44.85 8.61 -4.35
N LYS A 130 -45.08 8.23 -3.09
CA LYS A 130 -46.42 8.12 -2.48
C LYS A 130 -47.06 9.46 -2.09
N LYS A 131 -46.31 10.56 -2.09
CA LYS A 131 -46.75 11.89 -1.63
C LYS A 131 -47.01 12.90 -2.76
N LYS A 132 -46.96 12.48 -4.03
CA LYS A 132 -47.40 13.34 -5.14
C LYS A 132 -48.94 13.45 -5.10
N PRO A 133 -49.52 14.66 -4.98
CA PRO A 133 -50.96 14.82 -5.10
C PRO A 133 -51.39 14.45 -6.53
N LYS A 134 -52.48 13.69 -6.67
CA LYS A 134 -53.14 13.51 -7.97
C LYS A 134 -53.67 14.88 -8.39
N PHE A 135 -52.98 15.52 -9.33
CA PHE A 135 -53.44 16.75 -9.96
C PHE A 135 -54.64 16.39 -10.84
N SER A 136 -55.85 16.68 -10.37
CA SER A 136 -57.07 16.62 -11.16
C SER A 136 -57.36 18.03 -11.68
N ASP A 137 -56.61 18.46 -12.68
CA ASP A 137 -56.91 19.71 -13.37
C ASP A 137 -57.81 19.42 -14.55
N LYS A 138 -59.03 19.89 -14.37
CA LYS A 138 -60.09 20.01 -15.36
C LYS A 138 -60.01 21.45 -15.85
N GLU A 139 -59.26 21.72 -16.91
CA GLU A 139 -59.28 23.03 -17.55
C GLU A 139 -59.24 22.89 -19.07
N ASN A 140 -60.26 23.46 -19.71
CA ASN A 140 -60.50 23.43 -21.14
C ASN A 140 -59.63 24.49 -21.82
N SER A 141 -58.71 24.07 -22.69
CA SER A 141 -58.17 24.94 -23.74
C SER A 141 -57.70 24.09 -24.91
N SER A 142 -58.43 24.19 -26.03
CA SER A 142 -58.11 23.74 -27.40
C SER A 142 -56.77 23.01 -27.56
N ASP A 143 -56.85 21.68 -27.56
CA ASP A 143 -55.74 20.75 -27.67
C ASP A 143 -55.09 20.80 -29.06
N MET A 144 -53.99 21.54 -29.17
CA MET A 144 -52.86 21.03 -29.95
C MET A 144 -52.17 20.04 -28.99
N GLU A 145 -52.53 18.75 -29.06
CA GLU A 145 -51.94 17.70 -28.23
C GLU A 145 -50.44 17.62 -28.53
N VAL A 146 -49.64 18.44 -27.85
CA VAL A 146 -48.19 18.31 -27.87
C VAL A 146 -47.91 16.99 -27.18
N SER A 147 -47.49 16.00 -27.98
CA SER A 147 -47.12 14.68 -27.47
C SER A 147 -46.19 14.85 -26.27
N SER A 148 -46.49 14.14 -25.19
CA SER A 148 -45.64 14.11 -24.00
C SER A 148 -44.19 13.74 -24.34
N ASP A 149 -43.97 12.98 -25.43
CA ASP A 149 -42.64 12.68 -25.95
C ASP A 149 -41.92 13.91 -26.52
N ALA A 150 -42.65 14.81 -27.19
CA ALA A 150 -42.09 16.07 -27.67
C ALA A 150 -41.70 17.01 -26.53
N ILE A 151 -42.49 17.03 -25.44
CA ILE A 151 -42.17 17.81 -24.24
C ILE A 151 -40.92 17.24 -23.55
N ILE A 152 -40.84 15.91 -23.41
CA ILE A 152 -39.67 15.24 -22.82
C ILE A 152 -38.42 15.44 -23.69
N ALA A 153 -38.55 15.31 -25.01
CA ALA A 153 -37.48 15.58 -25.96
C ALA A 153 -36.99 17.03 -25.90
N ALA A 154 -37.90 18.00 -25.77
CA ALA A 154 -37.53 19.41 -25.63
C ALA A 154 -36.80 19.67 -24.30
N ILE A 155 -37.30 19.14 -23.18
CA ILE A 155 -36.66 19.30 -21.87
C ILE A 155 -35.27 18.64 -21.86
N THR A 156 -35.16 17.44 -22.41
CA THR A 156 -33.87 16.73 -22.50
C THR A 156 -32.91 17.44 -23.45
N ALA A 157 -33.37 17.94 -24.59
CA ALA A 157 -32.54 18.72 -25.50
C ALA A 157 -31.98 19.99 -24.85
N VAL A 158 -32.81 20.72 -24.10
CA VAL A 158 -32.37 21.92 -23.35
C VAL A 158 -31.33 21.54 -22.30
N TYR A 159 -31.57 20.47 -21.53
CA TYR A 159 -30.65 20.01 -20.50
C TYR A 159 -29.30 19.55 -21.08
N LEU A 160 -29.32 18.83 -22.21
CA LEU A 160 -28.11 18.34 -22.87
C LEU A 160 -27.30 19.49 -23.47
N HIS A 161 -27.98 20.52 -23.98
CA HIS A 161 -27.33 21.74 -24.46
C HIS A 161 -26.65 22.52 -23.33
N GLU A 162 -27.29 22.64 -22.16
CA GLU A 162 -26.69 23.29 -21.00
C GLU A 162 -25.41 22.59 -20.53
N LEU A 163 -25.43 21.25 -20.50
CA LEU A 163 -24.24 20.45 -20.18
C LEU A 163 -23.12 20.64 -21.20
N GLU A 164 -23.44 20.65 -22.49
CA GLU A 164 -22.44 20.86 -23.55
C GLU A 164 -21.78 22.24 -23.44
N VAL A 165 -22.56 23.29 -23.16
CA VAL A 165 -22.04 24.65 -22.94
C VAL A 165 -21.13 24.70 -21.71
N GLU A 166 -21.53 24.06 -20.60
CA GLU A 166 -20.71 24.00 -19.39
C GLU A 166 -19.39 23.26 -19.63
N GLU A 167 -19.41 22.14 -20.35
CA GLU A 167 -18.21 21.39 -20.73
C GLU A 167 -17.28 22.21 -21.62
N GLN A 168 -17.82 22.88 -22.66
CA GLN A 168 -17.03 23.76 -23.52
C GLN A 168 -16.35 24.89 -22.73
N HIS A 169 -17.06 25.51 -21.78
CA HIS A 169 -16.47 26.52 -20.90
C HIS A 169 -15.36 25.94 -20.00
N LYS A 170 -15.54 24.74 -19.45
CA LYS A 170 -14.51 24.05 -18.66
C LYS A 170 -13.28 23.69 -19.50
N PHE A 171 -13.47 23.22 -20.74
CA PHE A 171 -12.37 22.93 -21.67
C PHE A 171 -11.58 24.17 -22.08
N LEU A 172 -12.25 25.31 -22.28
CA LEU A 172 -11.56 26.58 -22.54
C LEU A 172 -10.70 27.04 -21.35
N LEU A 173 -11.19 26.82 -20.12
CA LEU A 173 -10.45 27.16 -18.90
C LEU A 173 -9.26 26.22 -18.65
N THR A 174 -9.33 24.96 -19.08
CA THR A 174 -8.20 24.02 -18.96
C THR A 174 -7.18 24.19 -20.09
N TRP A 175 -7.60 24.52 -21.31
CA TRP A 175 -6.68 24.74 -22.44
C TRP A 175 -5.87 26.05 -22.31
N LYS A 176 -6.43 27.10 -21.67
CA LYS A 176 -5.68 28.32 -21.34
C LYS A 176 -4.74 28.18 -20.14
N ARG A 177 -4.79 27.06 -19.40
CA ARG A 177 -3.77 26.77 -18.38
C ARG A 177 -2.53 26.24 -19.08
N THR A 178 -1.54 27.10 -19.30
CA THR A 178 -0.16 26.60 -19.40
C THR A 178 0.11 25.79 -18.13
N PRO A 179 0.62 24.56 -18.20
CA PRO A 179 1.00 23.81 -17.00
C PRO A 179 2.15 24.58 -16.35
N VAL A 180 1.82 25.44 -15.39
CA VAL A 180 2.83 26.10 -14.57
C VAL A 180 3.30 25.01 -13.63
N SER A 181 4.44 24.40 -13.92
CA SER A 181 5.07 23.51 -12.96
C SER A 181 5.23 24.30 -11.65
N MET A 182 4.76 23.75 -10.53
CA MET A 182 4.84 24.43 -9.23
C MET A 182 6.28 24.89 -8.94
N TRP A 183 7.27 24.09 -9.32
CA TRP A 183 8.70 24.44 -9.25
C TRP A 183 9.08 25.72 -10.01
N LYS A 184 8.46 25.99 -11.17
CA LYS A 184 8.68 27.21 -11.98
C LYS A 184 7.84 28.40 -11.49
N ALA A 185 6.75 28.14 -10.76
CA ALA A 185 5.98 29.18 -10.07
C ALA A 185 6.69 29.65 -8.79
N ILE A 186 7.25 28.72 -8.01
CA ILE A 186 7.99 28.98 -6.77
C ILE A 186 9.20 29.88 -7.04
N SER A 187 9.97 29.63 -8.12
CA SER A 187 11.11 30.48 -8.46
C SER A 187 10.76 31.92 -8.89
N ARG A 188 9.48 32.18 -9.20
CA ARG A 188 8.96 33.52 -9.50
C ARG A 188 8.33 34.20 -8.28
N ALA A 189 7.72 33.44 -7.38
CA ALA A 189 7.07 33.94 -6.17
C ALA A 189 8.06 34.16 -5.02
N GLU A 190 9.07 33.29 -4.90
CA GLU A 190 10.12 33.37 -3.90
C GLU A 190 11.45 33.60 -4.60
N LYS A 191 11.83 34.87 -4.74
CA LYS A 191 13.22 35.26 -5.03
C LYS A 191 13.89 35.71 -3.73
N PRO A 192 14.36 34.79 -2.87
CA PRO A 192 14.98 35.16 -1.59
C PRO A 192 16.22 36.05 -1.76
N ASN A 193 16.81 36.09 -2.97
CA ASN A 193 17.98 36.92 -3.25
C ASN A 193 17.68 38.30 -3.85
N GLU A 194 16.42 38.67 -4.11
CA GLU A 194 16.10 39.98 -4.72
C GLU A 194 16.50 41.17 -3.84
N LEU A 195 16.48 40.98 -2.51
CA LEU A 195 16.92 41.99 -1.54
C LEU A 195 18.41 42.33 -1.62
N TYR A 196 19.25 41.43 -2.13
CA TYR A 196 20.70 41.64 -2.23
C TYR A 196 21.12 42.31 -3.54
N PHE A 197 20.30 42.19 -4.60
CA PHE A 197 20.64 42.70 -5.93
C PHE A 197 19.94 44.04 -6.28
N ASN A 198 18.96 44.49 -5.49
CA ASN A 198 18.32 45.80 -5.67
C ASN A 198 19.07 47.00 -5.06
N LYS A 199 20.37 46.85 -4.76
CA LYS A 199 21.22 47.97 -4.34
C LYS A 199 22.18 48.35 -5.46
N LYS A 200 21.67 49.01 -6.50
CA LYS A 200 22.45 49.94 -7.32
C LYS A 200 21.56 50.93 -8.07
N ASN A 201 21.87 52.20 -7.79
CA ASN A 201 21.32 53.48 -8.27
C ASN A 201 20.06 53.97 -7.58
#